data_AF-A0A1C7MM60-F1
#
_entry.id   AF-A0A1C7MM60-F1
#
_cell.length_a   1.000
_cell.length_b   1.000
_cell.length_c   1.000
_cell.angle_alpha   90.00
_cell.angle_beta   90.00
_cell.angle_gamma   90.00
#
_symmetry.space_group_name_H-M   'P 1'
#
loop_
_entity.id
_entity.type
_entity.pdbx_description
1 polymer ?
#
loop_
_entity_poly.entity_id
_entity_poly.type
_entity_poly.pdbx_seq_one_letter_code
_entity_poly.pdbx_strand_id
1 'polypeptide(L)'
;MSIYPSPTGVMIGMDLAYNLWSAYGNWFPGMKLLIQQAMAKIMKANPACHVSREHIRKGLQVYSEPTEPYLNNQNYSELFSNQITYGIIFIFNPLSGQLFLKIFHTSVWAGQKHLGPLAKWETAEDVAALVQSLPVEEQPKQVIVTRKGMLDPLDVHLLDFPNMVIKGSELQLPFQACMKMENFATSF
;
A
#
# COMPACT_ATOMS: atom_id res chain seq x y z
N MET A 1 4.23 -37.22 -29.69
CA MET A 1 3.94 -36.35 -30.86
C MET A 1 2.97 -35.28 -30.40
N SER A 2 3.26 -34.01 -30.64
CA SER A 2 2.37 -32.89 -30.26
C SER A 2 1.28 -32.71 -31.31
N ILE A 3 0.03 -32.53 -30.87
CA ILE A 3 -1.13 -32.35 -31.76
C ILE A 3 -1.67 -30.95 -31.52
N TYR A 4 -1.80 -30.16 -32.59
CA TYR A 4 -2.37 -28.82 -32.56
C TYR A 4 -3.67 -28.77 -33.38
N PRO A 5 -4.66 -27.97 -32.97
CA PRO A 5 -5.95 -27.88 -33.67
C PRO A 5 -5.87 -27.20 -35.05
N SER A 6 -4.80 -26.43 -35.31
CA SER A 6 -4.55 -25.74 -36.58
C SER A 6 -3.05 -25.66 -36.88
N PRO A 7 -2.65 -25.48 -38.15
CA PRO A 7 -1.25 -25.23 -38.52
C PRO A 7 -0.80 -23.80 -38.20
N THR A 8 -1.74 -22.91 -37.83
CA THR A 8 -1.47 -21.52 -37.46
C THR A 8 -1.54 -21.33 -35.96
N GLY A 9 -0.44 -20.87 -35.36
CA GLY A 9 -0.36 -20.58 -33.93
C GLY A 9 0.90 -19.80 -33.59
N VAL A 10 0.99 -19.40 -32.32
CA VAL A 10 2.16 -18.71 -31.75
C VAL A 10 2.68 -19.54 -30.58
N MET A 11 3.99 -19.76 -30.57
CA MET A 11 4.71 -20.36 -29.45
C MET A 11 5.39 -19.24 -28.66
N ILE A 12 5.17 -19.21 -27.34
CA ILE A 12 5.82 -18.28 -26.42
C ILE A 12 6.79 -19.07 -25.56
N GLY A 13 8.09 -18.79 -25.72
CA GLY A 13 9.15 -19.33 -24.88
C GLY A 13 9.45 -18.37 -23.73
N MET A 14 9.61 -18.90 -22.52
CA MET A 14 10.03 -18.14 -21.35
C MET A 14 11.24 -18.82 -20.71
N ASP A 15 12.30 -18.05 -20.51
CA ASP A 15 13.48 -18.44 -19.73
C ASP A 15 13.31 -17.91 -18.31
N LEU A 16 13.06 -18.82 -17.37
CA LEU A 16 12.83 -18.49 -15.97
C LEU A 16 14.13 -18.09 -15.24
N ALA A 17 15.29 -18.57 -15.69
CA ALA A 17 16.57 -18.28 -15.06
C ALA A 17 17.05 -16.87 -15.40
N TYR A 18 16.95 -16.50 -16.68
CA TYR A 18 17.39 -15.19 -17.18
C TYR A 18 16.26 -14.15 -17.28
N ASN A 19 15.02 -14.54 -16.93
CA ASN A 19 13.86 -13.67 -16.99
C ASN A 19 13.60 -13.10 -18.41
N LEU A 20 13.89 -13.89 -19.44
CA LEU A 20 13.72 -13.54 -20.84
C LEU A 20 12.49 -14.23 -21.40
N TRP A 21 11.89 -13.65 -22.44
CA TRP A 21 10.84 -14.30 -23.20
C TRP A 21 10.97 -13.96 -24.67
N SER A 22 10.48 -14.85 -25.53
CA SER A 22 10.37 -14.61 -26.97
C SER A 22 9.16 -15.36 -27.50
N ALA A 23 8.62 -14.91 -28.63
CA ALA A 23 7.49 -15.55 -29.27
C ALA A 23 7.74 -15.72 -30.78
N TYR A 24 7.43 -16.90 -31.30
CA TYR A 24 7.59 -17.26 -32.70
C TYR A 24 6.32 -17.94 -33.22
N GLY A 25 5.92 -17.61 -34.45
CA GLY A 25 4.76 -18.19 -35.08
C GLY A 25 4.03 -17.23 -36.03
N ASN A 26 2.78 -17.57 -36.33
CA ASN A 26 1.94 -16.83 -37.26
C ASN A 26 1.21 -15.69 -36.54
N TRP A 27 1.41 -14.46 -37.00
CA TRP A 27 0.84 -13.25 -36.40
C TRP A 27 -0.25 -12.65 -37.28
N PHE A 28 -1.47 -12.53 -36.76
CA PHE A 28 -2.49 -11.70 -37.40
C PHE A 28 -2.31 -10.22 -37.01
N PRO A 29 -2.85 -9.27 -37.81
CA PRO A 29 -2.69 -7.84 -37.55
C PRO A 29 -3.09 -7.44 -36.13
N GLY A 30 -2.21 -6.70 -35.44
CA GLY A 30 -2.43 -6.25 -34.06
C GLY A 30 -2.01 -7.23 -32.95
N MET A 31 -1.95 -8.54 -33.23
CA MET A 31 -1.61 -9.54 -32.20
C MET A 31 -0.20 -9.37 -31.65
N LYS A 32 0.77 -9.02 -32.51
CA LYS A 32 2.18 -8.88 -32.10
C LYS A 32 2.35 -7.77 -31.05
N LEU A 33 1.72 -6.62 -31.26
CA LEU A 33 1.76 -5.50 -30.33
C LEU A 33 1.06 -5.87 -29.00
N LEU A 34 -0.10 -6.53 -29.08
CA LEU A 34 -0.84 -6.99 -27.90
C LEU A 34 0.01 -7.94 -27.05
N ILE A 35 0.62 -8.96 -27.66
CA ILE A 35 1.46 -9.93 -26.94
C ILE A 35 2.70 -9.26 -26.35
N GLN A 36 3.32 -8.31 -27.05
CA GLN A 36 4.46 -7.54 -26.52
C GLN A 36 4.09 -6.77 -25.25
N GLN A 37 2.98 -6.05 -25.26
CA GLN A 37 2.51 -5.29 -24.09
C GLN A 37 2.06 -6.22 -22.95
N ALA A 38 1.32 -7.28 -23.28
CA ALA A 38 0.84 -8.25 -22.30
C ALA A 38 2.00 -8.96 -21.60
N MET A 39 2.99 -9.44 -22.36
CA MET A 39 4.14 -10.14 -21.79
C MET A 39 5.02 -9.22 -20.94
N ALA A 40 5.21 -7.96 -21.34
CA ALA A 40 5.91 -6.98 -20.50
C ALA A 40 5.22 -6.80 -19.13
N LYS A 41 3.89 -6.84 -19.10
CA LYS A 41 3.10 -6.76 -17.86
C LYS A 41 3.16 -8.06 -17.06
N ILE A 42 2.97 -9.22 -17.71
CA ILE A 42 2.99 -10.55 -17.07
C ILE A 42 4.35 -10.80 -16.39
N MET A 43 5.46 -10.51 -17.07
CA MET A 43 6.79 -10.73 -16.51
C MET A 43 7.05 -9.91 -15.23
N LYS A 44 6.43 -8.74 -15.09
CA LYS A 44 6.58 -7.89 -13.90
C LYS A 44 5.55 -8.23 -12.80
N ALA A 45 4.30 -8.47 -13.18
CA ALA A 45 3.18 -8.51 -12.24
C ALA A 45 2.71 -9.93 -11.85
N ASN A 46 3.19 -10.99 -12.52
CA ASN A 46 2.73 -12.35 -12.23
C ASN A 46 3.24 -12.84 -10.85
N PRO A 47 2.33 -13.17 -9.90
CA PRO A 47 2.71 -13.67 -8.58
C PRO A 47 3.56 -14.95 -8.60
N ALA A 48 3.33 -15.85 -9.56
CA ALA A 48 4.11 -17.09 -9.66
C ALA A 48 5.57 -16.82 -10.06
N CYS A 49 5.79 -15.90 -10.99
CA CYS A 49 7.13 -15.45 -11.36
C CYS A 49 7.82 -14.74 -10.20
N HIS A 50 7.08 -13.95 -9.43
CA HIS A 50 7.59 -13.31 -8.22
C HIS A 50 8.02 -14.33 -7.16
N VAL A 51 7.17 -15.31 -6.84
CA VAL A 51 7.48 -16.37 -5.87
C VAL A 51 8.72 -17.18 -6.31
N SER A 52 8.82 -17.53 -7.58
CA SER A 52 10.00 -18.24 -8.12
C SER A 52 11.30 -17.44 -7.92
N ARG A 53 11.27 -16.14 -8.21
CA ARG A 53 12.42 -15.26 -7.97
C ARG A 53 12.78 -15.18 -6.49
N GLU A 54 11.79 -15.05 -5.61
CA GLU A 54 12.00 -15.04 -4.17
C GLU A 54 12.63 -16.35 -3.65
N HIS A 55 12.23 -17.50 -4.19
CA HIS A 55 12.87 -18.78 -3.86
C HIS A 55 14.33 -18.82 -4.31
N ILE A 56 14.64 -18.35 -5.52
CA ILE A 56 16.02 -18.26 -6.03
C ILE A 56 16.85 -17.31 -5.15
N ARG A 57 16.31 -16.13 -4.80
CA ARG A 57 16.99 -15.16 -3.92
C ARG A 57 17.31 -15.75 -2.54
N LYS A 58 16.35 -16.43 -1.93
CA LYS A 58 16.51 -17.08 -0.63
C LYS A 58 17.50 -18.25 -0.71
N GLY A 59 17.42 -19.08 -1.75
CA GLY A 59 18.36 -20.18 -1.97
C GLY A 59 19.80 -19.71 -2.15
N LEU A 60 20.00 -18.56 -2.79
CA LEU A 60 21.30 -17.93 -2.99
C LEU A 60 21.74 -17.01 -1.84
N GLN A 61 20.93 -16.88 -0.77
CA GLN A 61 21.18 -15.98 0.37
C GLN A 61 21.41 -14.51 -0.03
N VAL A 62 20.84 -14.08 -1.15
CA VAL A 62 20.95 -12.69 -1.63
C VAL A 62 19.84 -11.87 -1.00
N TYR A 63 20.07 -11.44 0.24
CA TYR A 63 19.24 -10.45 0.90
C TYR A 63 19.54 -9.09 0.27
N SER A 64 18.72 -8.64 -0.68
CA SER A 64 18.57 -7.20 -0.86
C SER A 64 17.36 -6.82 -0.03
N GLU A 65 17.55 -5.94 0.94
CA GLU A 65 16.45 -5.08 1.36
C GLU A 65 15.82 -4.50 0.08
N PRO A 66 14.49 -4.43 -0.03
CA PRO A 66 13.87 -3.73 -1.15
C PRO A 66 14.27 -2.26 -1.01
N THR A 67 15.43 -1.88 -1.56
CA THR A 67 15.80 -0.49 -1.73
C THR A 67 14.75 0.08 -2.66
N GLU A 68 13.90 0.97 -2.13
CA GLU A 68 13.03 1.80 -2.95
C GLU A 68 13.85 2.32 -4.13
N PRO A 69 13.34 2.20 -5.37
CA PRO A 69 14.11 2.55 -6.55
C PRO A 69 14.54 4.01 -6.44
N TYR A 70 15.85 4.24 -6.35
CA TYR A 70 16.41 5.59 -6.38
C TYR A 70 15.91 6.34 -7.62
N LEU A 71 15.72 7.64 -7.46
CA LEU A 71 15.36 8.54 -8.55
C LEU A 71 16.39 8.44 -9.69
N ASN A 72 15.94 8.28 -10.91
CA ASN A 72 16.73 8.16 -12.13
C ASN A 72 15.95 8.71 -13.34
N ASN A 73 16.60 8.74 -14.51
CA ASN A 73 15.98 9.28 -15.72
C ASN A 73 14.75 8.49 -16.23
N GLN A 74 14.53 7.26 -15.75
CA GLN A 74 13.40 6.41 -16.14
C GLN A 74 12.16 6.63 -15.26
N ASN A 75 12.34 7.05 -14.00
CA ASN A 75 11.25 7.37 -13.06
C ASN A 75 11.15 8.88 -12.72
N TYR A 76 11.92 9.74 -13.40
CA TYR A 76 11.86 11.20 -13.25
C TYR A 76 10.46 11.77 -13.51
N SER A 77 9.66 11.15 -14.38
CA SER A 77 8.26 11.55 -14.62
C SER A 77 7.33 11.27 -13.43
N GLU A 78 7.70 10.36 -12.52
CA GLU A 78 6.92 10.08 -11.31
C GLU A 78 6.97 11.24 -10.32
N LEU A 79 8.02 12.08 -10.35
CA LEU A 79 8.09 13.34 -9.58
C LEU A 79 6.97 14.32 -9.91
N PHE A 80 6.50 14.30 -11.15
CA PHE A 80 5.45 15.19 -11.66
C PHE A 80 4.13 14.47 -11.85
N SER A 81 4.08 13.18 -11.52
CA SER A 81 2.81 12.51 -11.34
C SER A 81 2.18 13.11 -10.08
N ASN A 82 0.94 13.56 -10.17
CA ASN A 82 0.11 13.87 -9.01
C ASN A 82 -0.23 12.57 -8.26
N GLN A 83 0.75 11.75 -7.89
CA GLN A 83 0.62 10.78 -6.81
C GLN A 83 0.57 11.58 -5.50
N ILE A 84 -0.54 12.28 -5.32
CA ILE A 84 -0.91 12.89 -4.07
C ILE A 84 -1.20 11.70 -3.15
N THR A 85 -0.21 11.30 -2.35
CA THR A 85 -0.44 10.30 -1.31
C THR A 85 -1.16 11.01 -0.18
N TYR A 86 -2.48 11.05 -0.26
CA TYR A 86 -3.33 11.51 0.84
C TYR A 86 -3.14 10.56 2.03
N GLY A 87 -2.88 11.12 3.20
CA GLY A 87 -2.91 10.37 4.46
C GLY A 87 -4.34 10.37 4.99
N ILE A 88 -4.81 9.26 5.54
CA ILE A 88 -6.13 9.18 6.17
C ILE A 88 -6.00 8.55 7.55
N ILE A 89 -6.60 9.20 8.55
CA ILE A 89 -6.83 8.64 9.87
C ILE A 89 -8.23 8.05 9.90
N PHE A 90 -8.32 6.83 10.41
CA PHE A 90 -9.57 6.10 10.58
C PHE A 90 -9.84 5.87 12.07
N ILE A 91 -10.88 6.51 12.62
CA ILE A 91 -11.30 6.36 14.02
C ILE A 91 -12.72 5.84 14.02
N PHE A 92 -12.91 4.63 14.56
CA PHE A 92 -14.19 3.95 14.53
C PHE A 92 -14.67 3.66 15.95
N ASN A 93 -15.91 4.04 16.25
CA ASN A 93 -16.59 3.69 17.49
C ASN A 93 -17.41 2.40 17.26
N PRO A 94 -16.99 1.25 17.83
CA PRO A 94 -17.67 -0.02 17.61
C PRO A 94 -19.04 -0.13 18.29
N LEU A 95 -19.35 0.72 19.27
CA LEU A 95 -20.63 0.68 19.98
C LEU A 95 -21.72 1.47 19.23
N SER A 96 -21.38 2.66 18.72
CA SER A 96 -22.32 3.49 17.97
C SER A 96 -22.29 3.25 16.46
N GLY A 97 -21.21 2.63 15.95
CA GLY A 97 -20.95 2.51 14.51
C GLY A 97 -20.44 3.80 13.87
N GLN A 98 -20.21 4.86 14.65
CA GLN A 98 -19.74 6.14 14.13
C GLN A 98 -18.31 6.04 13.61
N LEU A 99 -18.09 6.60 12.43
CA LEU A 99 -16.78 6.66 11.79
C LEU A 99 -16.35 8.12 11.65
N PHE A 100 -15.18 8.43 12.20
CA PHE A 100 -14.48 9.68 11.94
C PHE A 100 -13.33 9.41 10.98
N LEU A 101 -13.34 10.12 9.85
CA LEU A 101 -12.32 10.01 8.82
C LEU A 101 -11.70 11.39 8.64
N LYS A 102 -10.41 11.50 8.96
CA LYS A 102 -9.64 12.74 8.81
C LYS A 102 -8.65 12.55 7.69
N ILE A 103 -8.59 13.53 6.78
CA ILE A 103 -7.76 13.50 5.59
C ILE A 103 -6.63 14.50 5.76
N PHE A 104 -5.41 14.03 5.55
CA PHE A 104 -4.22 14.85 5.44
C PHE A 104 -3.95 15.19 3.98
N HIS A 105 -3.99 16.48 3.69
CA HIS A 105 -3.51 17.02 2.42
C HIS A 105 -1.97 16.92 2.36
N THR A 106 -1.41 16.83 1.15
CA THR A 106 0.05 16.70 0.96
C THR A 106 0.87 17.87 1.48
N SER A 107 0.23 19.02 1.71
CA SER A 107 0.86 20.19 2.32
C SER A 107 1.41 19.90 3.72
N VAL A 108 0.82 18.95 4.47
CA VAL A 108 1.29 18.56 5.81
C VAL A 108 2.68 17.92 5.74
N TRP A 109 3.00 17.26 4.63
CA TRP A 109 4.27 16.57 4.42
C TRP A 109 5.34 17.46 3.77
N ALA A 110 4.99 18.69 3.39
CA ALA A 110 5.86 19.56 2.61
C ALA A 110 7.12 19.95 3.41
N GLY A 111 8.31 19.71 2.83
CA GLY A 111 9.59 20.08 3.43
C GLY A 111 10.13 19.11 4.49
N GLN A 112 9.43 18.00 4.76
CA GLN A 112 9.80 17.04 5.79
C GLN A 112 10.51 15.81 5.20
N LYS A 113 11.62 15.38 5.83
CA LYS A 113 12.44 14.25 5.35
C LYS A 113 12.11 12.91 6.00
N HIS A 114 11.55 12.93 7.21
CA HIS A 114 11.25 11.73 8.01
C HIS A 114 9.74 11.56 8.21
N LEU A 115 9.05 11.19 7.14
CA LEU A 115 7.57 11.14 7.10
C LEU A 115 6.98 10.04 7.99
N GLY A 116 7.68 8.91 8.17
CA GLY A 116 7.16 7.78 8.96
C GLY A 116 6.92 8.11 10.44
N PRO A 117 7.92 8.65 11.16
CA PRO A 117 7.72 9.15 12.51
C PRO A 117 6.74 10.32 12.57
N LEU A 118 6.91 11.32 11.69
CA LEU A 118 6.05 12.50 11.65
C LEU A 118 4.58 12.14 11.53
N ALA A 119 4.22 11.22 10.62
CA ALA A 119 2.85 10.80 10.43
C ALA A 119 2.21 10.21 11.70
N LYS A 120 2.98 9.55 12.55
CA LYS A 120 2.47 9.02 13.83
C LYS A 120 2.20 10.13 14.84
N TRP A 121 3.09 11.12 14.91
CA TRP A 121 2.95 12.28 15.79
C TRP A 121 1.78 13.16 15.37
N GLU A 122 1.70 13.52 14.09
CA GLU A 122 0.56 14.26 13.51
C GLU A 122 -0.76 13.52 13.73
N THR A 123 -0.77 12.20 13.58
CA THR A 123 -1.97 11.39 13.86
C THR A 123 -2.37 11.45 15.33
N ALA A 124 -1.39 11.40 16.25
CA ALA A 124 -1.67 11.48 17.68
C ALA A 124 -2.19 12.86 18.10
N GLU A 125 -1.65 13.92 17.50
CA GLU A 125 -2.11 15.29 17.70
C GLU A 125 -3.56 15.46 17.22
N ASP A 126 -3.89 15.01 16.01
CA ASP A 126 -5.25 15.09 15.47
C ASP A 126 -6.26 14.25 16.30
N VAL A 127 -5.83 13.10 16.83
CA VAL A 127 -6.66 12.29 17.75
C VAL A 127 -6.91 13.06 19.05
N ALA A 128 -5.89 13.70 19.62
CA ALA A 128 -6.03 14.51 20.83
C ALA A 128 -6.95 15.71 20.59
N ALA A 129 -6.78 16.41 19.47
CA ALA A 129 -7.65 17.53 19.07
C ALA A 129 -9.11 17.08 18.88
N LEU A 130 -9.33 15.89 18.32
CA LEU A 130 -10.67 15.32 18.20
C LEU A 130 -11.28 15.06 19.59
N VAL A 131 -10.54 14.44 20.51
CA VAL A 131 -11.02 14.18 21.88
C VAL A 131 -11.32 15.50 22.61
N GLN A 132 -10.49 16.52 22.43
CA GLN A 132 -10.72 17.86 22.98
C GLN A 132 -11.97 18.54 22.41
N SER A 133 -12.31 18.26 21.15
CA SER A 133 -13.49 18.84 20.50
C SER A 133 -14.82 18.22 20.96
N LEU A 134 -14.77 17.03 21.56
CA LEU A 134 -15.95 16.32 22.06
C LEU A 134 -16.33 16.81 23.47
N PRO A 135 -17.64 16.90 23.78
CA PRO A 135 -18.11 17.17 25.14
C PRO A 135 -17.67 16.05 26.09
N VAL A 136 -17.50 16.36 27.37
CA VAL A 136 -16.89 15.44 28.37
C VAL A 136 -17.66 14.12 28.50
N GLU A 137 -18.97 14.13 28.21
CA GLU A 137 -19.83 12.95 28.22
C GLU A 137 -19.55 11.98 27.06
N GLU A 138 -19.09 12.49 25.92
CA GLU A 138 -18.81 11.72 24.70
C GLU A 138 -17.33 11.34 24.57
N GLN A 139 -16.47 11.83 25.47
CA GLN A 139 -15.06 11.51 25.44
C GLN A 139 -14.83 10.01 25.65
N PRO A 140 -13.97 9.38 24.82
CA PRO A 140 -13.70 7.96 24.92
C PRO A 140 -12.97 7.64 26.23
N LYS A 141 -13.42 6.61 26.93
CA LYS A 141 -12.70 6.06 28.11
C LYS A 141 -11.53 5.16 27.72
N GLN A 142 -11.56 4.63 26.49
CA GLN A 142 -10.54 3.71 26.02
C GLN A 142 -10.27 3.96 24.53
N VAL A 143 -8.99 4.08 24.18
CA VAL A 143 -8.52 4.17 22.80
C VAL A 143 -7.74 2.90 22.48
N ILE A 144 -8.13 2.25 21.38
CA ILE A 144 -7.48 1.01 20.92
C ILE A 144 -6.73 1.30 19.63
N VAL A 145 -5.43 1.03 19.61
CA VAL A 145 -4.59 1.18 18.43
C VAL A 145 -4.26 -0.15 17.78
N THR A 146 -4.31 -0.17 16.45
CA THR A 146 -3.99 -1.36 15.63
C THR A 146 -2.48 -1.53 15.43
N ARG A 147 -1.71 -0.44 15.45
CA ARG A 147 -0.25 -0.46 15.25
C ARG A 147 0.46 -0.11 16.56
N LYS A 148 1.36 -0.99 17.01
CA LYS A 148 2.15 -0.78 18.26
C LYS A 148 2.92 0.55 18.27
N GLY A 149 3.41 0.99 17.12
CA GLY A 149 4.15 2.25 17.00
C GLY A 149 3.33 3.53 17.20
N MET A 150 2.02 3.43 17.48
CA MET A 150 1.16 4.57 17.84
C MET A 150 0.97 4.74 19.36
N LEU A 151 1.46 3.80 20.18
CA LEU A 151 1.30 3.87 21.63
C LEU A 151 2.03 5.09 22.20
N ASP A 152 3.35 5.18 21.99
CA ASP A 152 4.15 6.27 22.57
C ASP A 152 3.67 7.68 22.16
N PRO A 153 3.36 7.97 20.88
CA PRO A 153 2.84 9.29 20.49
C PRO A 153 1.49 9.62 21.14
N LEU A 154 0.59 8.63 21.25
CA LEU A 154 -0.71 8.85 21.88
C LEU A 154 -0.57 9.04 23.40
N ASP A 155 0.31 8.29 24.06
CA ASP A 155 0.57 8.46 25.49
C ASP A 155 1.05 9.88 25.79
N VAL A 156 1.86 10.48 24.91
CA VAL A 156 2.35 11.86 25.05
C VAL A 156 1.26 12.90 24.79
N HIS A 157 0.49 12.76 23.71
CA HIS A 157 -0.54 13.75 23.33
C HIS A 157 -1.82 13.66 24.18
N LEU A 158 -2.04 12.54 24.88
CA LEU A 158 -3.24 12.32 25.70
C LEU A 158 -2.95 12.42 27.21
N LEU A 159 -1.79 12.97 27.60
CA LEU A 159 -1.45 13.23 29.01
C LEU A 159 -2.50 14.09 29.74
N ASP A 160 -3.15 15.00 29.02
CA ASP A 160 -4.20 15.86 29.54
C ASP A 160 -5.51 15.10 29.87
N PHE A 161 -5.61 13.83 29.46
CA PHE A 161 -6.78 12.97 29.64
C PHE A 161 -6.47 11.75 30.52
N PRO A 162 -6.25 11.93 31.84
CA PRO A 162 -5.75 10.88 32.74
C PRO A 162 -6.73 9.70 32.92
N ASN A 163 -8.01 9.88 32.58
CA ASN A 163 -9.04 8.85 32.69
C ASN A 163 -9.12 7.93 31.48
N MET A 164 -8.34 8.21 30.42
CA MET A 164 -8.41 7.47 29.17
C MET A 164 -7.34 6.38 29.11
N VAL A 165 -7.75 5.14 28.81
CA VAL A 165 -6.84 3.99 28.73
C VAL A 165 -6.45 3.74 27.28
N ILE A 166 -5.16 3.79 26.98
CA ILE A 166 -4.61 3.45 25.67
C ILE A 166 -4.23 1.97 25.66
N LYS A 167 -4.73 1.20 24.67
CA LYS A 167 -4.41 -0.22 24.51
C LYS A 167 -3.99 -0.56 23.09
N GLY A 168 -2.97 -1.41 22.97
CA GLY A 168 -2.64 -2.06 21.71
C GLY A 168 -3.58 -3.23 21.41
N SER A 169 -3.99 -3.36 20.14
CA SER A 169 -4.69 -4.53 19.63
C SER A 169 -3.69 -5.54 19.08
N GLU A 170 -3.81 -6.80 19.49
CA GLU A 170 -3.13 -7.93 18.85
C GLU A 170 -3.93 -8.49 17.65
N LEU A 171 -5.22 -8.13 17.58
CA LEU A 171 -6.09 -8.50 16.47
C LEU A 171 -5.73 -7.63 15.25
N GLN A 172 -5.43 -8.30 14.13
CA GLN A 172 -5.27 -7.64 12.84
C GLN A 172 -6.64 -7.30 12.26
N LEU A 173 -7.18 -6.15 12.65
CA LEU A 173 -8.45 -5.66 12.11
C LEU A 173 -8.24 -5.13 10.69
N PRO A 174 -9.00 -5.59 9.67
CA PRO A 174 -8.77 -5.27 8.28
C PRO A 174 -9.31 -3.88 7.88
N PHE A 175 -9.13 -2.85 8.70
CA PHE A 175 -9.61 -1.49 8.39
C PHE A 175 -8.93 -0.89 7.14
N GLN A 176 -7.74 -1.36 6.79
CA GLN A 176 -7.08 -1.00 5.53
C GLN A 176 -7.86 -1.48 4.30
N ALA A 177 -8.66 -2.55 4.42
CA ALA A 177 -9.50 -3.03 3.32
C ALA A 177 -10.73 -2.13 3.09
N CYS A 178 -11.21 -1.42 4.11
CA CYS A 178 -12.33 -0.48 3.98
C CYS A 178 -12.01 0.66 2.99
N MET A 179 -10.74 1.03 2.88
CA MET A 179 -10.26 2.03 1.92
C MET A 179 -10.33 1.58 0.45
N LYS A 180 -10.45 0.26 0.21
CA LYS A 180 -10.59 -0.29 -1.15
C LYS A 180 -12.04 -0.27 -1.66
N MET A 181 -13.00 0.15 -0.83
CA MET A 181 -14.39 0.28 -1.25
C MET A 181 -14.57 1.52 -2.12
N GLU A 182 -15.27 1.37 -3.24
CA GLU A 182 -15.40 2.39 -4.30
C GLU A 182 -15.92 3.74 -3.77
N ASN A 183 -16.83 3.76 -2.79
CA ASN A 183 -17.39 4.99 -2.23
C ASN A 183 -16.34 5.85 -1.49
N PHE A 184 -15.36 5.22 -0.85
CA PHE A 184 -14.25 5.92 -0.18
C PHE A 184 -13.12 6.29 -1.14
N ALA A 185 -13.02 5.62 -2.29
CA ALA A 185 -11.99 5.89 -3.29
C ALA A 185 -12.40 6.91 -4.36
N THR A 186 -13.71 7.05 -4.63
CA THR A 186 -14.25 7.91 -5.71
C THR A 186 -14.74 9.28 -5.26
N SER A 187 -14.87 9.50 -3.94
CA SER A 187 -15.21 10.81 -3.38
C SER A 187 -13.99 11.73 -3.22
N PHE A 188 -12.84 11.35 -3.79
CA PHE A 188 -11.57 12.08 -3.76
C PHE A 188 -10.96 12.16 -5.17
#